data_AF-A0A1M2VHA4-F1
#
_entry.id   AF-A0A1M2VHA4-F1
#
_cell.length_a   1.000
_cell.length_b   1.000
_cell.length_c   1.000
_cell.angle_alpha   90.00
_cell.angle_beta   90.00
_cell.angle_gamma   90.00
#
_symmetry.space_group_name_H-M   'P 1'
#
loop_
_entity.id
_entity.type
_entity.pdbx_description
1 polymer ?
#
loop_
_entity_poly.entity_id
_entity_poly.type
_entity_poly.pdbx_seq_one_letter_code
_entity_poly.pdbx_strand_id
1 'polypeptide(L)'
;MATFHLPLFPFEKYIVAHAIFCVIGFLGFLPLGALLARYTRTYTNSWFTAHWICQLALAGPTIIIGVALGIHAVNLAESGPINDPHKKWGIAIFVLYLLQLAGGLTVHFLKPRLWAMGRGRRPVQNYVHAVFGLLSIAFAMMQVRTGFRTEWPLQTGRGSIGNGANGFWYFWIIVLIYARRVQFLAVLYFAGLSLLVRQFRLEREARRAAALKDTPELKPMTNGNGETQQAA
;
A
#
# COMPACT_ATOMS: atom_id res chain seq x y z
N MET A 1 -0.85 43.00 -16.90
CA MET A 1 0.43 42.92 -16.16
C MET A 1 1.10 41.62 -16.55
N ALA A 2 2.32 41.66 -17.11
CA ALA A 2 3.06 40.45 -17.42
C ALA A 2 3.50 39.78 -16.11
N THR A 3 3.12 38.53 -15.89
CA THR A 3 3.59 37.73 -14.77
C THR A 3 5.03 37.32 -15.06
N PHE A 4 6.00 37.94 -14.40
CA PHE A 4 7.39 37.50 -14.44
C PHE A 4 7.49 36.11 -13.78
N HIS A 5 7.71 35.07 -14.58
CA HIS A 5 7.94 33.71 -14.08
C HIS A 5 9.44 33.51 -13.85
N LEU A 6 9.86 33.53 -12.59
CA LEU A 6 11.23 33.17 -12.23
C LEU A 6 11.45 31.67 -12.49
N PRO A 7 12.39 31.30 -13.38
CA PRO A 7 12.68 29.90 -13.67
C PRO A 7 13.12 29.17 -12.40
N LEU A 8 12.91 27.85 -12.37
CA LEU A 8 13.37 27.01 -11.27
C LEU A 8 14.89 26.82 -11.32
N PHE A 9 15.54 26.96 -10.16
CA PHE A 9 16.92 26.53 -9.97
C PHE A 9 17.05 25.01 -10.11
N PRO A 10 18.25 24.49 -10.38
CA PRO A 10 18.47 23.05 -10.55
C PRO A 10 17.90 22.21 -9.39
N PHE A 11 18.23 22.53 -8.13
CA PHE A 11 17.75 21.77 -6.97
C PHE A 11 16.22 21.81 -6.82
N GLU A 12 15.58 22.94 -7.15
CA GLU A 12 14.12 23.09 -7.10
C GLU A 12 13.42 22.17 -8.11
N LYS A 13 14.01 21.99 -9.30
CA LYS A 13 13.50 21.02 -10.29
C LYS A 13 13.52 19.59 -9.73
N TYR A 14 14.57 19.23 -8.99
CA TYR A 14 14.65 17.94 -8.32
C TYR A 14 13.65 17.81 -7.15
N ILE A 15 13.38 18.90 -6.39
CA ILE A 15 12.32 18.92 -5.38
C ILE A 15 10.95 18.67 -6.02
N VAL A 16 10.66 19.32 -7.16
CA VAL A 16 9.41 19.11 -7.90
C VAL A 16 9.31 17.66 -8.38
N ALA A 17 10.37 17.11 -8.97
CA ALA A 17 10.39 15.74 -9.44
C ALA A 17 10.23 14.74 -8.28
N HIS A 18 10.93 14.93 -7.17
CA HIS A 18 10.75 14.19 -5.92
C HIS A 18 9.28 14.18 -5.49
N ALA A 19 8.64 15.35 -5.45
CA ALA A 19 7.24 15.47 -5.05
C ALA A 19 6.30 14.70 -5.99
N ILE A 20 6.49 14.79 -7.31
CA ILE A 20 5.67 14.07 -8.30
C ILE A 20 5.78 12.56 -8.10
N PHE A 21 7.01 12.03 -8.06
CA PHE A 21 7.24 10.60 -7.89
C PHE A 21 6.71 10.11 -6.53
N CYS A 22 6.99 10.82 -5.44
CA CYS A 22 6.47 10.44 -4.13
C CYS A 22 4.94 10.50 -4.05
N VAL A 23 4.28 11.48 -4.68
CA VAL A 23 2.83 11.52 -4.74
C VAL A 23 2.25 10.34 -5.53
N ILE A 24 2.79 10.05 -6.73
CA ILE A 24 2.32 8.92 -7.55
C ILE A 24 2.52 7.60 -6.80
N GLY A 25 3.70 7.40 -6.19
CA GLY A 25 4.02 6.19 -5.44
C GLY A 25 3.18 6.04 -4.18
N PHE A 26 3.31 6.98 -3.24
CA PHE A 26 2.71 6.87 -1.91
C PHE A 26 1.21 7.17 -1.85
N LEU A 27 0.70 8.10 -2.67
CA LEU A 27 -0.71 8.49 -2.65
C LEU A 27 -1.50 7.88 -3.82
N GLY A 28 -0.82 7.48 -4.90
CA GLY A 28 -1.45 6.79 -6.03
C GLY A 28 -1.42 5.27 -5.86
N PHE A 29 -0.24 4.66 -6.06
CA PHE A 29 -0.11 3.21 -6.14
C PHE A 29 -0.34 2.48 -4.82
N LEU A 30 0.17 2.98 -3.69
CA LEU A 30 -0.03 2.29 -2.39
C LEU A 30 -1.51 2.16 -1.98
N PRO A 31 -2.31 3.25 -2.03
CA PRO A 31 -3.74 3.17 -1.72
C PRO A 31 -4.50 2.34 -2.74
N LEU A 32 -4.17 2.47 -4.03
CA LEU A 32 -4.78 1.67 -5.09
C LEU A 32 -4.55 0.17 -4.85
N GLY A 33 -3.32 -0.24 -4.56
CA GLY A 33 -2.99 -1.63 -4.26
C GLY A 33 -3.74 -2.16 -3.03
N ALA A 34 -3.89 -1.33 -1.99
CA ALA A 34 -4.64 -1.68 -0.79
C ALA A 34 -6.15 -1.87 -1.06
N LEU A 35 -6.75 -0.95 -1.83
CA LEU A 35 -8.15 -1.03 -2.23
C LEU A 35 -8.39 -2.22 -3.17
N LEU A 36 -7.52 -2.44 -4.16
CA LEU A 36 -7.60 -3.56 -5.08
C LEU A 36 -7.66 -4.88 -4.30
N ALA A 37 -6.74 -5.10 -3.37
CA ALA A 37 -6.72 -6.31 -2.55
C ALA A 37 -7.96 -6.43 -1.65
N ARG A 38 -8.53 -5.30 -1.19
CA ARG A 38 -9.73 -5.29 -0.35
C ARG A 38 -10.97 -5.71 -1.13
N TYR A 39 -11.16 -5.14 -2.32
CA TYR A 39 -12.38 -5.32 -3.11
C TYR A 39 -12.36 -6.58 -3.97
N THR A 40 -11.21 -7.03 -4.46
CA THR A 40 -11.16 -8.13 -5.45
C THR A 40 -10.90 -9.51 -4.83
N ARG A 41 -10.38 -9.57 -3.59
CA ARG A 41 -10.00 -10.83 -2.93
C ARG A 41 -11.16 -11.83 -2.78
N THR A 42 -12.40 -11.36 -2.71
CA THR A 42 -13.58 -12.23 -2.59
C THR A 42 -14.19 -12.67 -3.92
N TYR A 43 -13.63 -12.21 -5.05
CA TYR A 43 -14.18 -12.42 -6.39
C TYR A 43 -13.21 -13.12 -7.34
N THR A 44 -11.90 -12.94 -7.19
CA THR A 44 -10.89 -13.53 -8.07
C THR A 44 -9.63 -13.92 -7.29
N ASN A 45 -8.94 -14.98 -7.72
CA ASN A 45 -7.64 -15.38 -7.17
C ASN A 45 -6.49 -14.48 -7.65
N SER A 46 -6.68 -13.73 -8.74
CA SER A 46 -5.68 -12.81 -9.30
C SER A 46 -5.48 -11.54 -8.46
N TRP A 47 -6.25 -11.36 -7.38
CA TRP A 47 -6.15 -10.21 -6.48
C TRP A 47 -4.72 -10.03 -5.95
N PHE A 48 -4.03 -11.13 -5.64
CA PHE A 48 -2.68 -11.06 -5.08
C PHE A 48 -1.68 -10.59 -6.14
N THR A 49 -1.80 -11.11 -7.37
CA THR A 49 -0.95 -10.70 -8.50
C THR A 49 -1.05 -9.21 -8.75
N ALA A 50 -2.28 -8.70 -8.88
CA ALA A 50 -2.50 -7.29 -9.08
C ALA A 50 -2.04 -6.45 -7.86
N HIS A 51 -2.24 -6.94 -6.64
CA HIS A 51 -1.77 -6.26 -5.43
C HIS A 51 -0.25 -6.10 -5.41
N TRP A 52 0.52 -7.18 -5.59
CA TRP A 52 1.99 -7.08 -5.53
C TRP A 52 2.55 -6.30 -6.72
N ILE A 53 1.93 -6.35 -7.91
CA ILE A 53 2.32 -5.49 -9.04
C ILE A 53 2.18 -4.02 -8.65
N CYS A 54 1.03 -3.61 -8.10
CA CYS A 54 0.85 -2.23 -7.64
C CYS A 54 1.86 -1.86 -6.55
N GLN A 55 2.05 -2.69 -5.53
CA GLN A 55 2.86 -2.34 -4.36
C GLN A 55 4.36 -2.41 -4.59
N LEU A 56 4.85 -3.38 -5.38
CA LEU A 56 6.27 -3.63 -5.57
C LEU A 56 6.74 -3.17 -6.94
N ALA A 57 6.09 -3.64 -8.01
CA ALA A 57 6.56 -3.37 -9.37
C ALA A 57 6.32 -1.92 -9.82
N LEU A 58 5.22 -1.30 -9.38
CA LEU A 58 4.90 0.09 -9.72
C LEU A 58 5.31 1.06 -8.62
N ALA A 59 4.81 0.87 -7.39
CA ALA A 59 5.12 1.80 -6.30
C ALA A 59 6.61 1.78 -5.92
N GLY A 60 7.28 0.61 -5.97
CA GLY A 60 8.68 0.47 -5.56
C GLY A 60 9.63 1.35 -6.35
N PRO A 61 9.76 1.18 -7.67
CA PRO A 61 10.60 2.04 -8.49
C PRO A 61 10.21 3.52 -8.36
N THR A 62 8.92 3.82 -8.37
CA THR A 62 8.42 5.20 -8.26
C THR A 62 8.85 5.87 -6.95
N ILE A 63 8.69 5.18 -5.82
CA ILE A 63 9.08 5.68 -4.49
C ILE A 63 10.59 5.80 -4.38
N ILE A 64 11.34 4.79 -4.82
CA ILE A 64 12.82 4.80 -4.77
C ILE A 64 13.37 5.98 -5.57
N ILE A 65 12.87 6.19 -6.79
CA ILE A 65 13.24 7.34 -7.63
C ILE A 65 12.90 8.64 -6.91
N GLY A 66 11.67 8.77 -6.39
CA GLY A 66 11.25 9.95 -5.64
C GLY A 66 12.20 10.27 -4.48
N VAL A 67 12.47 9.30 -3.60
CA VAL A 67 13.38 9.46 -2.45
C VAL A 67 14.79 9.82 -2.90
N ALA A 68 15.33 9.15 -3.92
CA ALA A 68 16.65 9.44 -4.46
C ALA A 68 16.76 10.88 -4.99
N LEU A 69 15.73 11.38 -5.70
CA LEU A 69 15.68 12.77 -6.18
C LEU A 69 15.63 13.76 -5.01
N GLY A 70 14.93 13.43 -3.92
CA GLY A 70 14.89 14.27 -2.71
C GLY A 70 16.26 14.38 -2.04
N ILE A 71 16.98 13.25 -1.92
CA ILE A 71 18.36 13.23 -1.39
C ILE A 71 19.29 14.05 -2.30
N HIS A 72 19.16 13.88 -3.62
CA HIS A 72 19.97 14.64 -4.58
C HIS A 72 19.70 16.15 -4.50
N ALA A 73 18.43 16.55 -4.34
CA ALA A 73 18.07 17.94 -4.15
C ALA A 73 18.69 18.55 -2.88
N VAL A 74 18.72 17.80 -1.77
CA VAL A 74 19.38 18.24 -0.52
C VAL A 74 20.87 18.45 -0.73
N ASN A 75 21.54 17.56 -1.46
CA ASN A 75 22.96 17.69 -1.75
C ASN A 75 23.25 18.91 -2.62
N LEU A 76 22.44 19.17 -3.64
CA LEU A 76 22.59 20.35 -4.51
C LEU A 76 22.29 21.67 -3.79
N ALA A 77 21.35 21.66 -2.85
CA ALA A 77 20.98 22.84 -2.07
C ALA A 77 21.92 23.09 -0.88
N GLU A 78 22.87 22.18 -0.62
CA GLU A 78 23.73 22.17 0.57
C GLU A 78 22.95 22.34 1.89
N SER A 79 21.68 21.92 1.91
CA SER A 79 20.75 22.22 3.01
C SER A 79 20.91 21.31 4.23
N GLY A 80 21.96 20.50 4.25
CA GLY A 80 22.26 19.54 5.31
C GLY A 80 21.39 18.27 5.29
N PRO A 81 21.97 17.08 5.52
CA PRO A 81 21.21 15.84 5.58
C PRO A 81 20.37 15.75 6.88
N ILE A 82 19.10 15.36 6.74
CA ILE A 82 18.22 14.92 7.86
C ILE A 82 18.10 15.93 9.03
N ASN A 83 18.05 17.23 8.72
CA ASN A 83 18.00 18.29 9.73
C ASN A 83 16.58 18.78 10.08
N ASP A 84 15.57 18.47 9.27
CA ASP A 84 14.18 18.86 9.54
C ASP A 84 13.25 17.64 9.76
N PRO A 85 12.04 17.88 10.32
CA PRO A 85 11.05 16.82 10.53
C PRO A 85 10.61 16.13 9.23
N HIS A 86 10.53 16.83 8.09
CA HIS A 86 10.08 16.22 6.85
C HIS A 86 11.07 15.17 6.34
N LYS A 87 12.37 15.47 6.37
CA LYS A 87 13.44 14.51 6.01
C LYS A 87 13.44 13.29 6.94
N LYS A 88 13.34 13.51 8.27
CA LYS A 88 13.32 12.43 9.29
C LYS A 88 12.15 11.47 9.08
N TRP A 89 10.95 12.01 8.99
CA TRP A 89 9.74 11.20 8.78
C TRP A 89 9.69 10.60 7.37
N GLY A 90 10.25 11.27 6.36
CA GLY A 90 10.38 10.72 5.01
C GLY A 90 11.21 9.43 4.98
N ILE A 91 12.37 9.44 5.67
CA ILE A 91 13.20 8.23 5.84
C ILE A 91 12.46 7.15 6.62
N ALA A 92 11.82 7.52 7.74
CA ALA A 92 11.05 6.56 8.53
C ALA A 92 9.98 5.87 7.68
N ILE A 93 9.16 6.62 6.94
CA ILE A 93 8.10 6.08 6.07
C ILE A 93 8.69 5.22 4.95
N PHE A 94 9.83 5.61 4.38
CA PHE A 94 10.50 4.80 3.36
C PHE A 94 10.97 3.45 3.92
N VAL A 95 11.56 3.45 5.13
CA VAL A 95 11.94 2.21 5.82
C VAL A 95 10.70 1.37 6.16
N LEU A 96 9.62 1.98 6.67
CA LEU A 96 8.35 1.29 6.91
C LEU A 96 7.80 0.66 5.62
N TYR A 97 7.93 1.33 4.47
CA TYR A 97 7.54 0.78 3.18
C TYR A 97 8.36 -0.46 2.80
N LEU A 98 9.69 -0.43 2.95
CA LEU A 98 10.54 -1.60 2.69
C LEU A 98 10.22 -2.78 3.63
N LEU A 99 10.03 -2.49 4.92
CA LEU A 99 9.59 -3.50 5.89
C LEU A 99 8.23 -4.08 5.54
N GLN A 100 7.30 -3.26 5.03
CA GLN A 100 5.99 -3.71 4.58
C GLN A 100 6.08 -4.63 3.35
N LEU A 101 7.01 -4.37 2.42
CA LEU A 101 7.27 -5.25 1.28
C LEU A 101 7.83 -6.61 1.74
N ALA A 102 8.84 -6.60 2.62
CA ALA A 102 9.44 -7.82 3.17
C ALA A 102 8.42 -8.63 4.00
N GLY A 103 7.64 -7.94 4.83
CA GLY A 103 6.53 -8.53 5.58
C GLY A 103 5.45 -9.11 4.67
N GLY A 104 5.11 -8.42 3.58
CA GLY A 104 4.19 -8.93 2.55
C GLY A 104 4.69 -10.21 1.89
N LEU A 105 5.97 -10.25 1.52
CA LEU A 105 6.60 -11.45 0.98
C LEU A 105 6.54 -12.61 2.00
N THR A 106 6.89 -12.34 3.26
CA THR A 106 6.83 -13.33 4.34
C THR A 106 5.42 -13.87 4.52
N VAL A 107 4.41 -13.02 4.60
CA VAL A 107 3.00 -13.41 4.77
C VAL A 107 2.50 -14.31 3.63
N HIS A 108 2.94 -14.03 2.41
CA HIS A 108 2.42 -14.68 1.21
C HIS A 108 3.18 -15.95 0.82
N PHE A 109 4.49 -16.00 1.06
CA PHE A 109 5.36 -17.11 0.68
C PHE A 109 5.74 -17.99 1.88
N LEU A 110 5.87 -17.43 3.09
CA LEU A 110 6.22 -18.15 4.31
C LEU A 110 4.98 -18.33 5.20
N LYS A 111 4.10 -19.24 4.78
CA LYS A 111 2.87 -19.56 5.52
C LYS A 111 3.13 -20.63 6.59
N PRO A 112 2.60 -20.49 7.83
CA PRO A 112 2.62 -21.57 8.80
C PRO A 112 2.02 -22.85 8.21
N ARG A 113 2.69 -24.00 8.43
CA ARG A 113 2.37 -25.29 7.80
C ARG A 113 0.90 -25.66 7.93
N LEU A 114 0.32 -25.48 9.12
CA LEU A 114 -1.10 -25.74 9.37
C LEU A 114 -1.99 -24.89 8.45
N TRP A 115 -1.80 -23.57 8.43
CA TRP A 115 -2.59 -22.67 7.59
C TRP A 115 -2.43 -22.96 6.09
N ALA A 116 -1.20 -23.29 5.66
CA ALA A 116 -0.92 -23.68 4.28
C ALA A 116 -1.68 -24.95 3.85
N MET A 117 -1.88 -25.89 4.77
CA MET A 117 -2.70 -27.10 4.58
C MET A 117 -4.21 -26.85 4.76
N GLY A 118 -4.65 -25.59 4.90
CA GLY A 118 -6.06 -25.27 5.17
C GLY A 118 -6.53 -25.65 6.58
N ARG A 119 -5.60 -25.93 7.50
CA ARG A 119 -5.88 -26.33 8.89
C ARG A 119 -5.49 -25.20 9.83
N GLY A 120 -6.41 -24.74 10.69
CA GLY A 120 -6.11 -23.70 11.68
C GLY A 120 -6.50 -22.27 11.28
N ARG A 121 -6.15 -21.32 12.15
CA ARG A 121 -6.61 -19.92 12.10
C ARG A 121 -5.71 -19.07 11.21
N ARG A 122 -6.26 -17.95 10.73
CA ARG A 122 -5.50 -16.98 9.95
C ARG A 122 -4.30 -16.48 10.77
N PRO A 123 -3.08 -16.53 10.22
CA PRO A 123 -1.89 -16.08 10.93
C PRO A 123 -1.97 -14.61 11.36
N VAL A 124 -1.48 -14.30 12.57
CA VAL A 124 -1.47 -12.94 13.15
C VAL A 124 -0.72 -11.95 12.25
N GLN A 125 0.36 -12.40 11.60
CA GLN A 125 1.13 -11.65 10.61
C GLN A 125 0.26 -11.02 9.49
N ASN A 126 -0.86 -11.64 9.11
CA ASN A 126 -1.74 -11.08 8.08
C ASN A 126 -2.48 -9.81 8.56
N TYR A 127 -2.80 -9.74 9.86
CA TYR A 127 -3.44 -8.58 10.47
C TYR A 127 -2.41 -7.48 10.70
N VAL A 128 -1.23 -7.84 11.20
CA VAL A 128 -0.09 -6.92 11.38
C VAL A 128 0.25 -6.27 10.03
N HIS A 129 0.40 -7.05 8.97
CA HIS A 129 0.65 -6.54 7.61
C HIS A 129 -0.44 -5.56 7.14
N ALA A 130 -1.71 -5.86 7.39
CA ALA A 130 -2.81 -4.97 6.98
C ALA A 130 -2.81 -3.65 7.76
N VAL A 131 -2.66 -3.70 9.09
CA VAL A 131 -2.64 -2.50 9.95
C VAL A 131 -1.42 -1.64 9.64
N PHE A 132 -0.25 -2.26 9.54
CA PHE A 132 0.99 -1.56 9.24
C PHE A 132 0.95 -0.88 7.88
N GLY A 133 0.41 -1.56 6.85
CA GLY A 133 0.20 -0.96 5.53
C GLY A 133 -0.72 0.27 5.56
N LEU A 134 -1.80 0.23 6.34
CA LEU A 134 -2.71 1.37 6.50
C LEU A 134 -2.03 2.56 7.21
N LEU A 135 -1.25 2.28 8.27
CA LEU A 135 -0.50 3.31 8.97
C LEU A 135 0.54 3.98 8.06
N SER A 136 1.25 3.19 7.25
CA SER A 136 2.21 3.73 6.28
C SER A 136 1.55 4.68 5.26
N ILE A 137 0.36 4.33 4.77
CA ILE A 137 -0.42 5.21 3.87
C ILE A 137 -0.83 6.50 4.60
N ALA A 138 -1.32 6.40 5.84
CA ALA A 138 -1.72 7.56 6.63
C ALA A 138 -0.54 8.51 6.90
N PHE A 139 0.62 7.96 7.29
CA PHE A 139 1.84 8.73 7.47
C PHE A 139 2.30 9.39 6.17
N ALA A 140 2.27 8.68 5.05
CA ALA A 140 2.64 9.25 3.76
C ALA A 140 1.72 10.39 3.32
N MET A 141 0.40 10.30 3.59
CA MET A 141 -0.53 11.40 3.34
C MET A 141 -0.18 12.66 4.14
N MET A 142 0.16 12.51 5.42
CA MET A 142 0.63 13.64 6.23
C MET A 142 1.94 14.20 5.68
N GLN A 143 2.82 13.33 5.20
CA GLN A 143 4.12 13.73 4.72
C GLN A 143 4.11 14.48 3.40
N VAL A 144 3.22 14.10 2.48
CA VAL A 144 2.96 14.92 1.30
C VAL A 144 2.45 16.30 1.71
N ARG A 145 1.55 16.38 2.71
CA ARG A 145 1.01 17.66 3.18
C ARG A 145 2.09 18.58 3.74
N THR A 146 2.97 18.07 4.60
CA THR A 146 4.08 18.86 5.14
C THR A 146 5.05 19.28 4.03
N GLY A 147 5.28 18.40 3.04
CA GLY A 147 6.11 18.69 1.87
C GLY A 147 5.67 19.95 1.13
N PHE A 148 4.44 20.01 0.62
CA PHE A 148 4.01 21.16 -0.19
C PHE A 148 3.60 22.40 0.62
N ARG A 149 3.20 22.25 1.90
CA ARG A 149 2.80 23.38 2.75
C ARG A 149 3.96 24.03 3.50
N THR A 150 4.95 23.24 3.88
CA THR A 150 5.98 23.67 4.84
C THR A 150 7.35 23.57 4.20
N GLU A 151 7.75 22.41 3.69
CA GLU A 151 9.09 22.26 3.11
C GLU A 151 9.28 23.06 1.83
N TRP A 152 8.30 23.06 0.93
CA TRP A 152 8.43 23.83 -0.30
C TRP A 152 8.81 25.30 -0.06
N PRO A 153 8.03 26.08 0.71
CA PRO A 153 8.40 27.48 0.94
C PRO A 153 9.69 27.64 1.75
N LEU A 154 9.97 26.74 2.70
CA LEU A 154 11.20 26.81 3.51
C LEU A 154 12.46 26.52 2.70
N GLN A 155 12.45 25.49 1.85
CA GLN A 155 13.63 25.06 1.10
C GLN A 155 13.89 25.91 -0.16
N THR A 156 12.85 26.50 -0.75
CA THR A 156 12.98 27.27 -2.00
C THR A 156 12.93 28.77 -1.78
N GLY A 157 12.50 29.24 -0.60
CA GLY A 157 12.18 30.65 -0.36
C GLY A 157 11.00 31.15 -1.19
N ARG A 158 10.33 30.27 -1.96
CA ARG A 158 9.17 30.62 -2.76
C ARG A 158 7.93 30.67 -1.88
N GLY A 159 6.92 31.41 -2.35
CA GLY A 159 5.61 31.39 -1.69
C GLY A 159 4.94 30.02 -1.71
N SER A 160 3.77 29.93 -1.08
CA SER A 160 2.97 28.70 -1.07
C SER A 160 2.64 28.22 -2.48
N ILE A 161 2.65 26.89 -2.68
CA ILE A 161 2.14 26.27 -3.91
C ILE A 161 0.64 26.61 -4.05
N GLY A 162 0.21 26.80 -5.29
CA GLY A 162 -1.18 27.09 -5.63
C GLY A 162 -2.17 26.05 -5.07
N ASN A 163 -3.44 26.46 -4.96
CA ASN A 163 -4.49 25.66 -4.34
C ASN A 163 -4.77 24.30 -5.01
N GLY A 164 -4.25 24.05 -6.22
CA GLY A 164 -4.35 22.74 -6.88
C GLY A 164 -3.75 21.60 -6.06
N ALA A 165 -2.60 21.80 -5.41
CA ALA A 165 -2.00 20.79 -4.53
C ALA A 165 -2.89 20.49 -3.31
N ASN A 166 -3.51 21.53 -2.74
CA ASN A 166 -4.52 21.37 -1.69
C ASN A 166 -5.74 20.60 -2.21
N GLY A 167 -6.25 20.96 -3.39
CA GLY A 167 -7.38 20.28 -4.02
C GLY A 167 -7.12 18.80 -4.26
N PHE A 168 -5.96 18.45 -4.81
CA PHE A 168 -5.56 17.06 -5.01
C PHE A 168 -5.40 16.31 -3.68
N TRP A 169 -4.77 16.93 -2.68
CA TRP A 169 -4.63 16.32 -1.35
C TRP A 169 -6.01 16.11 -0.69
N TYR A 170 -6.91 17.08 -0.82
CA TYR A 170 -8.28 16.96 -0.33
C TYR A 170 -9.11 15.95 -1.12
N PHE A 171 -8.88 15.75 -2.42
CA PHE A 171 -9.57 14.73 -3.21
C PHE A 171 -9.38 13.33 -2.63
N TRP A 172 -8.15 12.99 -2.23
CA TRP A 172 -7.88 11.73 -1.53
C TRP A 172 -8.55 11.63 -0.14
N ILE A 173 -9.06 12.75 0.37
CA ILE A 173 -9.58 12.91 1.73
C ILE A 173 -11.07 13.29 1.77
N ILE A 174 -11.75 13.65 0.68
CA ILE A 174 -13.15 14.12 0.74
C ILE A 174 -13.91 13.74 -0.53
N VAL A 175 -15.04 13.04 -0.36
CA VAL A 175 -16.28 13.16 -1.19
C VAL A 175 -17.43 12.67 -0.25
N LEU A 176 -18.42 13.42 0.28
CA LEU A 176 -19.24 14.55 -0.22
C LEU A 176 -19.70 15.53 0.90
N ILE A 177 -19.42 16.81 0.67
CA ILE A 177 -20.29 18.00 0.78
C ILE A 177 -20.96 18.41 2.13
N TYR A 178 -21.22 17.58 3.15
CA TYR A 178 -21.86 18.11 4.39
C TYR A 178 -21.40 17.57 5.76
N ALA A 179 -20.31 16.79 5.85
CA ALA A 179 -19.82 16.34 7.16
C ALA A 179 -18.32 16.58 7.32
N ARG A 180 -17.97 17.42 8.31
CA ARG A 180 -16.60 17.71 8.75
C ARG A 180 -15.77 16.43 8.90
N ARG A 181 -14.81 16.24 7.99
CA ARG A 181 -13.63 15.35 8.07
C ARG A 181 -13.91 13.84 8.07
N VAL A 182 -14.45 13.30 6.97
CA VAL A 182 -14.38 11.84 6.70
C VAL A 182 -13.58 11.59 5.42
N GLN A 183 -12.50 10.81 5.56
CA GLN A 183 -11.47 10.54 4.54
C GLN A 183 -12.02 9.65 3.40
N PHE A 184 -12.05 10.11 2.14
CA PHE A 184 -12.55 9.32 0.98
C PHE A 184 -11.89 7.92 0.88
N LEU A 185 -10.56 7.87 1.00
CA LEU A 185 -9.85 6.60 1.05
C LEU A 185 -10.31 5.72 2.23
N ALA A 186 -10.55 6.32 3.40
CA ALA A 186 -11.08 5.57 4.53
C ALA A 186 -12.52 5.10 4.24
N VAL A 187 -13.38 5.92 3.66
CA VAL A 187 -14.75 5.52 3.28
C VAL A 187 -14.71 4.30 2.37
N LEU A 188 -13.91 4.34 1.30
CA LEU A 188 -13.76 3.19 0.41
C LEU A 188 -13.17 1.98 1.15
N TYR A 189 -12.13 2.18 1.96
CA TYR A 189 -11.54 1.07 2.69
C TYR A 189 -12.52 0.42 3.68
N PHE A 190 -13.23 1.23 4.46
CA PHE A 190 -14.25 0.80 5.44
C PHE A 190 -15.48 0.22 4.76
N ALA A 191 -15.95 0.77 3.65
CA ALA A 191 -16.99 0.17 2.82
C ALA A 191 -16.56 -1.22 2.34
N GLY A 192 -15.31 -1.37 1.90
CA GLY A 192 -14.72 -2.66 1.57
C GLY A 192 -14.63 -3.63 2.76
N LEU A 193 -14.63 -3.16 4.03
CA LEU A 193 -14.68 -4.06 5.18
C LEU A 193 -16.02 -4.80 5.30
N SER A 194 -17.10 -4.30 4.70
CA SER A 194 -18.36 -5.06 4.60
C SER A 194 -18.16 -6.42 3.89
N LEU A 195 -17.17 -6.52 3.01
CA LEU A 195 -16.81 -7.77 2.31
C LEU A 195 -16.07 -8.77 3.22
N LEU A 196 -15.65 -8.38 4.43
CA LEU A 196 -15.00 -9.31 5.38
C LEU A 196 -15.91 -10.47 5.77
N VAL A 197 -17.22 -10.24 5.90
CA VAL A 197 -18.18 -11.30 6.21
C VAL A 197 -18.13 -12.39 5.14
N ARG A 198 -18.18 -11.96 3.87
CA ARG A 198 -18.04 -12.86 2.73
C ARG A 198 -16.67 -13.54 2.73
N GLN A 199 -15.60 -12.78 2.95
CA GLN A 199 -14.24 -13.33 3.00
C GLN A 199 -14.12 -14.45 4.04
N PHE A 200 -14.59 -14.23 5.27
CA PHE A 200 -14.50 -15.23 6.34
C PHE A 200 -15.42 -16.43 6.10
N ARG A 201 -16.55 -16.25 5.41
CA ARG A 201 -17.40 -17.37 4.97
C ARG A 201 -16.66 -18.26 3.97
N LEU A 202 -16.12 -17.66 2.90
CA LEU A 202 -15.35 -18.39 1.87
C LEU A 202 -14.13 -19.11 2.46
N GLU A 203 -13.39 -18.44 3.34
CA GLU A 203 -12.25 -19.06 4.04
C GLU A 203 -12.71 -20.25 4.91
N ARG A 204 -13.90 -20.20 5.53
CA ARG A 204 -14.44 -21.30 6.35
C ARG A 204 -14.86 -22.48 5.49
N GLU A 205 -15.51 -22.22 4.37
CA GLU A 205 -15.91 -23.25 3.39
C GLU A 205 -14.69 -23.95 2.81
N ALA A 206 -13.65 -23.19 2.43
CA ALA A 206 -12.39 -23.75 1.94
C ALA A 206 -11.72 -24.67 2.97
N ARG A 207 -11.72 -24.29 4.26
CA ARG A 207 -11.20 -25.15 5.34
C ARG A 207 -12.01 -26.43 5.53
N ARG A 208 -13.35 -26.34 5.45
CA ARG A 208 -14.23 -27.53 5.54
C ARG A 208 -14.00 -28.49 4.37
N ALA A 209 -13.89 -27.96 3.15
CA ALA A 209 -13.61 -28.76 1.97
C ALA A 209 -12.24 -29.45 2.04
N ALA A 210 -11.21 -28.76 2.57
CA ALA A 210 -9.90 -29.36 2.80
C ALA A 210 -9.97 -30.50 3.83
N ALA A 211 -10.70 -30.30 4.94
CA ALA A 211 -10.86 -31.34 5.95
C ALA A 211 -11.57 -32.60 5.41
N LEU A 212 -12.59 -32.44 4.56
CA LEU A 212 -13.32 -33.58 3.97
C LEU A 212 -12.48 -34.41 2.99
N LYS A 213 -11.58 -33.77 2.22
CA LYS A 213 -10.67 -34.48 1.30
C LYS A 213 -9.68 -35.41 2.02
N ASP A 214 -9.41 -35.13 3.29
CA ASP A 214 -8.47 -35.91 4.11
C ASP A 214 -9.17 -37.03 4.91
N THR A 215 -10.50 -37.15 4.83
CA THR A 215 -11.25 -38.23 5.48
C THR A 215 -10.98 -39.55 4.75
N PRO A 216 -10.53 -40.62 5.45
CA PRO A 216 -10.11 -41.89 4.84
C PRO A 216 -11.15 -42.55 3.91
N GLU A 217 -12.44 -42.39 4.21
CA GLU A 217 -13.56 -42.98 3.44
C GLU A 217 -13.70 -42.44 2.01
N LEU A 218 -13.11 -41.27 1.71
CA LEU A 218 -13.14 -40.65 0.37
C LEU A 218 -11.83 -40.83 -0.40
N LYS A 219 -10.82 -41.49 0.17
CA LYS A 219 -9.66 -41.92 -0.60
C LYS A 219 -10.08 -43.15 -1.41
N PRO A 220 -9.92 -43.16 -2.76
CA PRO A 220 -10.08 -44.39 -3.50
C PRO A 220 -9.18 -45.45 -2.86
N MET A 221 -9.76 -46.59 -2.48
CA MET A 221 -9.00 -47.73 -2.00
C MET A 221 -8.18 -48.23 -3.19
N THR A 222 -6.96 -47.74 -3.32
CA THR A 222 -5.96 -48.34 -4.19
C THR A 222 -5.55 -49.64 -3.54
N ASN A 223 -5.98 -50.76 -4.09
CA ASN A 223 -5.39 -52.05 -3.75
C ASN A 223 -3.89 -52.03 -4.14
N GLY A 224 -3.08 -52.93 -3.58
CA GLY A 224 -1.62 -53.00 -3.80
C GLY A 224 -1.18 -53.21 -5.26
N ASN A 225 -2.13 -53.21 -6.20
CA ASN A 225 -1.97 -53.47 -7.62
C ASN A 225 -2.24 -52.21 -8.46
N GLY A 226 -2.68 -51.11 -7.84
CA GLY A 226 -2.96 -49.83 -8.52
C GLY A 226 -4.33 -49.74 -9.19
N GLU A 227 -5.25 -50.66 -8.92
CA GLU A 227 -6.61 -50.64 -9.49
C GLU A 227 -7.60 -49.97 -8.53
N THR A 228 -8.32 -48.97 -9.03
CA THR A 228 -9.40 -48.28 -8.30
C THR A 228 -10.64 -49.18 -8.23
N GLN A 229 -10.97 -49.73 -7.06
CA GLN A 229 -12.27 -50.35 -6.84
C GLN A 229 -13.35 -49.28 -6.66
N GLN A 230 -14.38 -49.29 -7.52
CA GLN A 230 -15.59 -48.52 -7.29
C GLN A 230 -16.41 -49.24 -6.21
N ALA A 231 -16.75 -48.53 -5.14
CA ALA A 231 -17.66 -49.02 -4.11
C ALA A 231 -19.08 -49.14 -4.69
N ALA A 232 -19.68 -50.32 -4.53
CA ALA A 232 -21.06 -50.63 -4.90
C ALA A 232 -22.07 -50.00 -3.94
#